data_AF-A0A7D4PQP3-F1
#
_entry.id   AF-A0A7D4PQP3-F1
#
_cell.length_a   1.000
_cell.length_b   1.000
_cell.length_c   1.000
_cell.angle_alpha   90.00
_cell.angle_beta   90.00
_cell.angle_gamma   90.00
#
_symmetry.space_group_name_H-M   'P 1'
#
loop_
_entity.id
_entity.type
_entity.pdbx_description
1 polymer ?
#
loop_
_entity_poly.entity_id
_entity_poly.type
_entity_poly.pdbx_seq_one_letter_code
_entity_poly.pdbx_strand_id
1 'polypeptide(L)'
;MDCIFCKIISGALGTELLAENEQAVAFADINPQAKTHILVVPRQHTVNISELENDTVLLGLFSLIREVSAQFTDGQFRLQFNAGEREGQSVFHTHAHILSQSGN
;
A
#
# COMPACT_ATOMS: atom_id res chain seq x y z
N MET A 1 -10.42 6.31 -15.16
CA MET A 1 -10.45 5.08 -14.35
C MET A 1 -11.02 5.43 -12.99
N ASP A 2 -12.12 4.80 -12.58
CA ASP A 2 -12.74 5.08 -11.29
C ASP A 2 -12.11 4.21 -10.19
N CYS A 3 -10.85 4.51 -9.86
CA CYS A 3 -10.11 3.83 -8.81
C CYS A 3 -9.83 4.81 -7.67
N ILE A 4 -10.24 4.45 -6.45
CA ILE A 4 -10.04 5.30 -5.27
C ILE A 4 -8.55 5.55 -4.99
N PHE A 5 -7.69 4.55 -5.16
CA PHE A 5 -6.24 4.71 -4.96
C PHE A 5 -5.59 5.60 -6.02
N CYS A 6 -6.04 5.54 -7.29
CA CYS A 6 -5.58 6.51 -8.29
C CYS A 6 -5.96 7.95 -7.91
N LYS A 7 -7.16 8.15 -7.33
CA LYS A 7 -7.56 9.48 -6.84
C LYS A 7 -6.69 9.93 -5.66
N ILE A 8 -6.34 9.03 -4.73
CA ILE A 8 -5.35 9.30 -3.66
C ILE A 8 -3.99 9.70 -4.25
N ILE A 9 -3.44 8.89 -5.16
CA ILE A 9 -2.14 9.12 -5.81
C ILE A 9 -2.11 10.48 -6.54
N SER A 10 -3.22 10.88 -7.15
CA SER A 10 -3.35 12.17 -7.85
C SER A 10 -3.56 13.38 -6.92
N GLY A 11 -3.75 13.15 -5.62
CA GLY A 11 -4.09 14.20 -4.65
C GLY A 11 -5.57 14.63 -4.64
N ALA A 12 -6.42 14.05 -5.49
CA ALA A 12 -7.82 14.44 -5.64
C ALA A 12 -8.70 14.22 -4.40
N LEU A 13 -8.26 13.36 -3.46
CA LEU A 13 -8.99 13.07 -2.22
C LEU A 13 -8.41 13.77 -0.97
N GLY A 14 -7.29 14.49 -1.10
CA GLY A 14 -6.66 15.15 0.05
C GLY A 14 -6.18 14.21 1.15
N THR A 15 -5.93 12.93 0.83
CA THR A 15 -5.38 11.95 1.77
C THR A 15 -3.94 12.33 2.13
N GLU A 16 -3.64 12.39 3.42
CA GLU A 16 -2.28 12.59 3.90
C GLU A 16 -1.43 11.35 3.60
N LEU A 17 -0.30 11.56 2.94
CA LEU A 17 0.67 10.50 2.67
C LEU A 17 1.66 10.42 3.84
N LEU A 18 1.89 9.21 4.33
CA LEU A 18 2.88 8.93 5.36
C LEU A 18 4.30 8.95 4.80
N ALA A 19 4.45 8.47 3.57
CA ALA A 19 5.69 8.46 2.80
C ALA A 19 5.37 8.27 1.31
N GLU A 20 6.29 8.68 0.43
CA GLU A 20 6.19 8.41 -1.00
C GLU A 20 7.56 8.34 -1.65
N ASN A 21 7.63 7.67 -2.80
CA ASN A 21 8.76 7.76 -3.71
C ASN A 21 8.25 7.91 -5.16
N GLU A 22 9.18 7.81 -6.13
CA GLU A 22 8.86 7.93 -7.55
C GLU A 22 7.85 6.87 -8.03
N GLN A 23 7.79 5.70 -7.38
CA GLN A 23 7.04 4.53 -7.87
C GLN A 23 5.84 4.17 -7.00
N ALA A 24 5.76 4.62 -5.76
CA ALA A 24 4.71 4.24 -4.81
C ALA A 24 4.40 5.34 -3.79
N VAL A 25 3.24 5.22 -3.15
CA VAL A 25 2.78 6.07 -2.05
C VAL A 25 2.34 5.19 -0.86
N ALA A 26 2.46 5.70 0.35
CA ALA A 26 2.01 5.03 1.57
C ALA A 26 1.06 5.92 2.38
N PHE A 27 -0.03 5.36 2.88
CA PHE A 27 -1.04 6.08 3.66
C PHE A 27 -1.79 5.13 4.62
N ALA A 28 -2.34 5.67 5.70
CA ALA A 28 -3.10 4.89 6.66
C ALA A 28 -4.40 4.35 6.03
N ASP A 29 -4.75 3.10 6.34
CA ASP A 29 -6.06 2.55 5.97
C ASP A 29 -7.16 3.24 6.79
N ILE A 30 -8.25 3.64 6.13
CA ILE A 30 -9.40 4.28 6.79
C ILE A 30 -10.21 3.31 7.66
N ASN A 31 -10.10 2.00 7.41
CA ASN A 31 -10.74 0.91 8.15
C ASN A 31 -9.68 -0.04 8.72
N PRO A 32 -8.90 0.39 9.73
CA PRO A 32 -7.75 -0.36 10.24
C PRO A 32 -8.16 -1.73 10.82
N GLN A 33 -7.40 -2.78 10.48
CA GLN A 33 -7.58 -4.15 11.00
C GLN A 33 -6.55 -4.52 12.09
N ALA A 34 -5.64 -3.59 12.41
CA ALA A 34 -4.62 -3.70 13.45
C ALA A 34 -4.30 -2.28 13.95
N LYS A 35 -3.45 -2.14 14.99
CA LYS A 35 -3.09 -0.82 15.54
C LYS A 35 -2.36 0.05 14.51
N THR A 36 -1.39 -0.53 13.82
CA THR A 36 -0.82 0.02 12.59
C THR A 36 -1.42 -0.74 11.41
N HIS A 37 -2.17 -0.04 10.56
CA HIS A 37 -2.63 -0.56 9.28
C HIS A 37 -2.34 0.47 8.19
N ILE A 38 -1.28 0.22 7.41
CA ILE A 38 -0.82 1.12 6.35
C ILE A 38 -0.93 0.40 5.02
N LEU A 39 -1.39 1.12 4.00
CA LEU A 39 -1.39 0.67 2.62
C LEU A 39 -0.21 1.28 1.89
N VAL A 40 0.54 0.45 1.15
CA VAL A 40 1.57 0.91 0.22
C VAL A 40 1.14 0.54 -1.19
N VAL A 41 1.01 1.55 -2.05
CA VAL A 41 0.35 1.43 -3.36
C VAL A 41 1.29 1.95 -4.47
N PRO A 42 1.63 1.15 -5.49
CA PRO A 42 2.38 1.64 -6.64
C PRO A 42 1.57 2.67 -7.43
N ARG A 43 2.25 3.67 -7.99
CA ARG A 43 1.64 4.68 -8.88
C ARG A 43 1.12 4.05 -10.17
N GLN A 44 1.82 3.01 -10.67
CA GLN A 44 1.32 2.19 -11.76
C GLN A 44 0.09 1.41 -11.29
N HIS A 45 -1.02 1.56 -12.01
CA HIS A 45 -2.21 0.77 -11.76
C HIS A 45 -2.11 -0.59 -12.45
N THR A 46 -2.12 -1.64 -11.65
CA THR A 46 -2.35 -3.03 -12.07
C THR A 46 -3.42 -3.61 -11.16
N VAL A 47 -4.23 -4.57 -11.63
CA VAL A 47 -5.40 -5.02 -10.87
C VAL A 47 -4.98 -5.55 -9.50
N ASN A 48 -3.91 -6.34 -9.45
CA ASN A 48 -3.32 -6.86 -8.22
C ASN A 48 -1.83 -7.20 -8.44
N ILE A 49 -1.17 -7.68 -7.39
CA ILE A 49 0.28 -7.92 -7.39
C ILE A 49 0.74 -8.90 -8.47
N SER A 50 -0.08 -9.86 -8.92
CA SER A 50 0.32 -10.83 -9.94
C SER A 50 0.47 -10.22 -11.33
N GLU A 51 -0.10 -9.04 -11.56
CA GLU A 51 -0.01 -8.32 -12.84
C GLU A 51 1.08 -7.24 -12.83
N LEU A 52 1.79 -7.05 -11.71
CA LEU A 52 2.85 -6.07 -11.60
C LEU A 52 4.19 -6.66 -12.05
N GLU A 53 4.53 -6.49 -13.33
CA GLU A 53 5.74 -7.07 -13.94
C GLU A 53 6.92 -6.09 -14.07
N ASN A 54 6.71 -4.79 -13.81
CA ASN A 54 7.76 -3.79 -13.98
C ASN A 54 8.76 -3.80 -12.81
N ASP A 55 9.99 -4.24 -13.06
CA ASP A 55 11.07 -4.34 -12.06
C ASP A 55 11.34 -3.01 -11.32
N THR A 56 11.32 -1.87 -12.02
CA THR A 56 11.53 -0.57 -11.39
C THR A 56 10.41 -0.25 -10.40
N VAL A 57 9.16 -0.56 -10.77
CA VAL A 57 8.01 -0.35 -9.88
C VAL A 57 8.04 -1.31 -8.71
N LEU A 58 8.39 -2.59 -8.93
CA LEU A 58 8.54 -3.57 -7.87
C LEU A 58 9.61 -3.14 -6.85
N LEU A 59 10.79 -2.74 -7.32
CA LEU A 59 11.87 -2.26 -6.46
C LEU A 59 11.45 -1.02 -5.66
N GLY A 60 10.80 -0.06 -6.30
CA GLY A 60 10.29 1.14 -5.62
C GLY A 60 9.21 0.84 -4.59
N LEU A 61 8.28 -0.07 -4.89
CA LEU A 61 7.25 -0.53 -3.97
C LEU A 61 7.86 -1.20 -2.73
N PHE A 62 8.75 -2.17 -2.92
CA PHE A 62 9.39 -2.87 -1.80
C PHE A 62 10.35 -1.98 -1.00
N SER A 63 11.01 -1.01 -1.64
CA SER A 63 11.80 -0.01 -0.93
C SER A 63 10.93 0.80 0.02
N LEU A 64 9.77 1.28 -0.44
CA LEU A 64 8.85 2.06 0.37
C LEU A 64 8.23 1.22 1.50
N ILE A 65 7.88 -0.04 1.23
CA ILE A 65 7.40 -0.99 2.26
C ILE A 65 8.44 -1.10 3.39
N ARG A 66 9.73 -1.26 3.06
CA ARG A 66 10.79 -1.39 4.07
C ARG A 66 10.93 -0.13 4.92
N GLU A 67 10.91 1.05 4.28
CA GLU A 67 10.98 2.34 4.96
C GLU A 67 9.82 2.53 5.93
N VAL A 68 8.60 2.35 5.44
CA VAL A 68 7.36 2.53 6.21
C VAL A 68 7.28 1.53 7.36
N SER A 69 7.56 0.25 7.11
CA SER A 69 7.57 -0.74 8.19
C SER A 69 8.60 -0.41 9.28
N ALA A 70 9.80 0.08 8.92
CA ALA A 70 10.81 0.45 9.89
C ALA A 70 10.42 1.68 10.73
N GLN A 71 9.65 2.60 10.16
CA GLN A 71 9.24 3.83 10.82
C GLN A 71 8.01 3.65 11.71
N PHE A 72 7.01 2.88 11.26
CA PHE A 72 5.68 2.83 11.89
C PHE A 72 5.40 1.52 12.65
N THR A 73 6.40 0.65 12.78
CA THR A 73 6.31 -0.60 13.56
C THR A 73 7.56 -0.79 14.41
N ASP A 74 7.52 -1.74 15.33
CA ASP A 74 8.65 -2.19 16.15
C ASP A 74 9.52 -3.26 15.46
N GLY A 75 9.44 -3.36 14.13
CA GLY A 75 10.09 -4.38 13.32
C GLY A 75 9.32 -5.69 13.23
N GLN A 76 8.20 -5.84 13.94
CA GLN A 76 7.28 -6.96 13.82
C GLN A 76 6.01 -6.52 13.08
N PHE A 77 5.76 -7.10 11.91
CA PHE A 77 4.57 -6.81 11.11
C PHE A 77 4.22 -7.97 10.20
N ARG A 78 2.98 -7.99 9.73
CA ARG A 78 2.51 -8.82 8.63
C ARG A 78 2.48 -7.96 7.37
N LEU A 79 3.12 -8.46 6.31
CA LEU A 79 2.97 -7.93 4.96
C LEU A 79 1.98 -8.81 4.21
N GLN A 80 0.94 -8.20 3.62
CA GLN A 80 -0.12 -8.94 2.93
C GLN A 80 -0.48 -8.26 1.62
N PHE A 81 -0.68 -9.07 0.57
CA PHE A 81 -1.29 -8.68 -0.70
C PHE A 81 -2.46 -9.61 -0.95
N ASN A 82 -3.59 -9.05 -1.39
CA ASN A 82 -4.76 -9.83 -1.80
C ASN A 82 -4.91 -9.78 -3.32
N ALA A 83 -5.20 -10.92 -3.94
CA ALA A 83 -5.45 -11.02 -5.38
C ALA A 83 -6.80 -11.71 -5.62
N GLY A 84 -7.77 -10.95 -6.13
CA GLY A 84 -9.14 -11.41 -6.37
C GLY A 84 -10.08 -11.19 -5.18
N GLU A 85 -11.36 -10.98 -5.48
CA GLU A 85 -12.42 -10.67 -4.51
C GLU A 85 -12.55 -11.74 -3.41
N ARG A 86 -12.47 -13.02 -3.80
CA ARG A 86 -12.57 -14.16 -2.88
C ARG A 86 -11.51 -14.13 -1.76
N GLU A 87 -10.32 -13.65 -2.10
CA GLU A 87 -9.18 -13.57 -1.18
C GLU A 87 -9.16 -12.22 -0.43
N GLY A 88 -10.26 -11.46 -0.49
CA GLY A 88 -10.42 -10.21 0.24
C GLY A 88 -9.82 -8.98 -0.44
N GLN A 89 -9.61 -9.02 -1.77
CA GLN A 89 -9.25 -7.81 -2.50
C GLN A 89 -10.47 -6.89 -2.66
N SER A 90 -10.46 -5.75 -1.97
CA SER A 90 -11.56 -4.77 -2.00
C SER A 90 -11.33 -3.63 -3.01
N VAL A 91 -10.07 -3.27 -3.26
CA VAL A 91 -9.68 -2.29 -4.29
C VAL A 91 -8.83 -3.00 -5.34
N PHE A 92 -9.30 -2.97 -6.58
CA PHE A 92 -8.65 -3.58 -7.74
C PHE A 92 -7.54 -2.68 -8.30
N HIS A 93 -6.59 -2.35 -7.43
CA HIS A 93 -5.31 -1.72 -7.70
C HIS A 93 -4.33 -2.38 -6.73
N THR A 94 -3.20 -2.92 -7.20
CA THR A 94 -2.15 -3.50 -6.35
C THR A 94 -1.90 -2.67 -5.09
N HIS A 95 -1.91 -3.29 -3.93
CA HIS A 95 -1.56 -2.63 -2.67
C HIS A 95 -1.05 -3.66 -1.67
N ALA A 96 -0.04 -3.25 -0.90
CA ALA A 96 0.46 -4.02 0.23
C ALA A 96 -0.20 -3.49 1.51
N HIS A 97 -0.69 -4.40 2.34
CA HIS A 97 -1.06 -4.09 3.72
C HIS A 97 0.16 -4.33 4.61
N ILE A 98 0.56 -3.32 5.38
CA ILE A 98 1.45 -3.45 6.53
C ILE A 98 0.58 -3.42 7.78
N LEU A 99 0.51 -4.56 8.46
CA LEU A 99 -0.33 -4.77 9.65
C LEU A 99 0.56 -5.05 10.87
N SER A 100 0.42 -4.25 11.93
CA SER A 100 1.07 -4.53 13.22
C SER A 100 0.17 -4.27 14.42
N GLN A 101 0.38 -5.06 15.48
CA GLN A 101 -0.29 -4.90 16.78
C GLN A 101 0.43 -3.88 17.68
N SER A 102 1.67 -3.52 17.32
CA SER A 102 2.35 -2.34 17.83
C SER A 102 1.92 -1.13 17.00
N GLY A 103 2.00 0.06 17.62
CA GLY A 103 1.87 1.34 16.93
C GLY A 103 2.96 2.25 17.48
N ASN A 104 3.58 3.02 16.60
CA ASN A 104 4.44 4.15 16.97
C ASN A 104 3.62 5.43 17.02
#